data_AF-A0A932I6V4-F1
#
_entry.id   AF-A0A932I6V4-F1
#
_cell.length_a   1.000
_cell.length_b   1.000
_cell.length_c   1.000
_cell.angle_alpha   90.00
_cell.angle_beta   90.00
_cell.angle_gamma   90.00
#
_symmetry.space_group_name_H-M   'P 1'
#
loop_
_entity.id
_entity.type
_entity.pdbx_description
1 polymer ?
#
loop_
_entity_poly.entity_id
_entity_poly.type
_entity_poly.pdbx_seq_one_letter_code
_entity_poly.pdbx_strand_id
1 'polypeptide(L)'
;MQRWLFTFYFLLYAMAGDSQQNRPGFISADEMLEAFCALYKVDNTADEYISFEKRRGDWYVVSNRYENQTGLIPFRKQLFRAVTDTGYRKLSFVNVSGINPLRPESLMDEPTRMNFDIQPYYGYTSWYKDVITDLGGKNPLSDNDLYALGRAYSARAMGYISNNSGFVDEKDTWALPFSINALSREQIEIFRKEGKLALDCFEMLMKRTPDYETVVGKIGMKYANEIMFQYQIFLTYADSFSRSLSLPVDLYRDADLQESKELLSGCPPNAVLLSFGDNDYYPVHYLQKVRGLRTDVFLINYNLMGIDRYIYRTKFPQYKAQSVKMSADTAYYIGNKGDVIYLKDTAVKFAVRDFPFFFDSAPVDELGRQTLKAGSVLLDWRGEKEQIKIPLLGAPYLFKNQWVLLDILNNLDGRKVGMRSQFFDELNGLNKYLEKSGVTWIFGL
;
A
#
# COMPACT_ATOMS: atom_id res chain seq x y z
N MET A 1 0.02 15.85 -5.39
CA MET A 1 -0.37 15.13 -4.16
C MET A 1 -0.99 13.75 -4.50
N GLN A 2 -0.32 12.97 -5.35
CA GLN A 2 -0.33 11.50 -5.37
C GLN A 2 1.15 11.15 -5.29
N ARG A 3 1.61 10.92 -4.07
CA ARG A 3 2.83 10.16 -3.82
C ARG A 3 2.36 9.05 -2.89
N TRP A 4 1.60 8.13 -3.46
CA TRP A 4 1.22 6.88 -2.80
C TRP A 4 2.18 5.83 -3.28
N LEU A 5 3.25 5.66 -2.50
CA LEU A 5 4.06 4.46 -2.27
C LEU A 5 5.28 4.93 -1.48
N PHE A 6 5.15 4.95 -0.14
CA PHE A 6 6.32 5.17 0.71
C PHE A 6 7.19 3.92 0.70
N THR A 7 8.47 4.18 0.46
CA THR A 7 9.56 3.23 0.31
C THR A 7 10.10 2.73 1.65
N PHE A 8 10.68 1.52 1.57
CA PHE A 8 11.83 0.95 2.30
C PHE A 8 11.61 -0.05 3.44
N TYR A 9 12.09 -1.28 3.17
CA TYR A 9 13.27 -1.79 3.87
C TYR A 9 14.36 -2.22 2.86
N PHE A 10 15.60 -1.80 3.12
CA PHE A 10 16.82 -2.25 2.44
C PHE A 10 17.28 -3.61 3.01
N LEU A 11 17.61 -4.55 2.13
CA LEU A 11 18.82 -5.39 2.21
C LEU A 11 19.04 -6.10 0.86
N LEU A 12 20.13 -5.68 0.21
CA LEU A 12 20.85 -6.26 -0.93
C LEU A 12 20.40 -7.64 -1.44
N TYR A 13 20.00 -7.70 -2.71
CA TYR A 13 20.77 -8.40 -3.75
C TYR A 13 20.54 -7.68 -5.09
N ALA A 14 21.57 -7.01 -5.59
CA ALA A 14 21.73 -6.88 -7.03
C ALA A 14 22.09 -8.27 -7.53
N MET A 15 21.24 -8.91 -8.34
CA MET A 15 21.62 -9.81 -9.44
C MET A 15 20.43 -10.11 -10.35
N ALA A 16 20.61 -9.74 -11.61
CA ALA A 16 20.14 -10.37 -12.85
C ALA A 16 18.96 -11.36 -12.76
N GLY A 17 17.74 -10.82 -12.88
CA GLY A 17 16.58 -11.56 -13.39
C GLY A 17 16.42 -11.30 -14.88
N ASP A 18 17.11 -12.11 -15.68
CA ASP A 18 17.16 -12.05 -17.14
C ASP A 18 15.79 -12.39 -17.75
N SER A 19 15.18 -11.45 -18.51
CA SER A 19 14.26 -11.75 -19.64
C SER A 19 13.54 -10.52 -20.23
N GLN A 20 13.48 -9.37 -19.55
CA GLN A 20 12.83 -8.16 -20.13
C GLN A 20 13.82 -7.23 -20.84
N GLN A 21 15.07 -7.21 -20.36
CA GLN A 21 16.21 -6.53 -20.98
C GLN A 21 16.49 -7.04 -22.41
N ASN A 22 15.99 -8.23 -22.76
CA ASN A 22 16.21 -8.86 -24.07
C ASN A 22 15.10 -8.52 -25.10
N ARG A 23 14.15 -7.62 -24.79
CA ARG A 23 13.20 -7.13 -25.80
C ARG A 23 13.89 -6.08 -26.68
N PRO A 24 13.78 -6.19 -28.02
CA PRO A 24 14.25 -5.13 -28.91
C PRO A 24 13.62 -3.79 -28.52
N GLY A 25 14.44 -2.78 -28.23
CA GLY A 25 13.98 -1.45 -27.83
C GLY A 25 13.50 -1.32 -26.37
N PHE A 26 13.80 -2.29 -25.49
CA PHE A 26 13.57 -2.13 -24.05
C PHE A 26 14.35 -0.93 -23.51
N ILE A 27 13.67 -0.13 -22.68
CA ILE A 27 14.24 0.99 -21.94
C ILE A 27 13.79 0.81 -20.50
N SER A 28 14.75 0.78 -19.58
CA SER A 28 14.47 0.67 -18.15
C SER A 28 13.86 1.96 -17.60
N ALA A 29 13.13 1.85 -16.49
CA ALA A 29 12.61 2.99 -15.77
C ALA A 29 13.73 3.96 -15.36
N ASP A 30 14.87 3.44 -14.90
CA ASP A 30 16.02 4.25 -14.51
C ASP A 30 16.60 5.02 -15.71
N GLU A 31 16.85 4.35 -16.84
CA GLU A 31 17.32 5.01 -18.06
C GLU A 31 16.36 6.12 -18.53
N MET A 32 15.06 5.85 -18.49
CA MET A 32 14.03 6.83 -18.86
C MET A 32 14.02 8.02 -17.91
N LEU A 33 14.09 7.78 -16.60
CA LEU A 33 14.07 8.83 -15.58
C LEU A 33 15.34 9.68 -15.59
N GLU A 34 16.50 9.06 -15.83
CA GLU A 34 17.77 9.77 -16.01
C GLU A 34 17.72 10.67 -17.24
N ALA A 35 17.24 10.16 -18.38
CA ALA A 35 17.05 10.97 -19.58
C ALA A 35 16.07 12.13 -19.36
N PHE A 36 14.97 11.89 -18.64
CA PHE A 36 14.02 12.94 -18.28
C PHE A 36 14.67 14.01 -17.39
N CYS A 37 15.37 13.61 -16.32
CA CYS A 37 16.05 14.53 -15.41
C CYS A 37 17.19 15.31 -16.08
N ALA A 38 17.84 14.73 -17.09
CA ALA A 38 18.88 15.39 -17.87
C ALA A 38 18.33 16.50 -18.79
N LEU A 39 17.10 16.31 -19.30
CA LEU A 39 16.47 17.24 -20.24
C LEU A 39 15.59 18.30 -19.56
N TYR A 40 15.07 18.01 -18.36
CA TYR A 40 14.06 18.83 -17.71
C TYR A 40 14.38 19.13 -16.26
N LYS A 41 13.86 20.28 -15.81
CA LYS A 41 13.81 20.64 -14.40
C LYS A 41 12.37 20.92 -14.04
N VAL A 42 11.80 20.18 -13.09
CA VAL A 42 10.41 20.37 -12.67
C VAL A 42 10.39 21.24 -11.42
N ASP A 43 9.60 22.30 -11.50
CA ASP A 43 9.22 23.07 -10.32
C ASP A 43 7.95 22.44 -9.73
N ASN A 44 8.10 21.64 -8.67
CA ASN A 44 6.99 20.99 -7.97
C ASN A 44 6.12 21.99 -7.17
N THR A 45 6.32 23.31 -7.32
CA THR A 45 5.50 24.34 -6.66
C THR A 45 4.26 24.75 -7.47
N ALA A 46 4.10 24.28 -8.71
CA ALA A 46 2.91 24.54 -9.53
C ALA A 46 1.83 23.47 -9.28
N ASP A 47 0.57 23.80 -9.59
CA ASP A 47 -0.63 22.94 -9.49
C ASP A 47 -0.57 21.62 -10.31
N GLU A 48 0.59 21.27 -10.87
CA GLU A 48 0.83 20.14 -11.75
C GLU A 48 1.93 19.19 -11.24
N TYR A 49 1.65 17.88 -11.30
CA TYR A 49 2.55 16.81 -10.88
C TYR A 49 2.91 15.92 -12.07
N ILE A 50 4.19 15.60 -12.23
CA ILE A 50 4.66 14.73 -13.30
C ILE A 50 4.52 13.26 -12.91
N SER A 51 4.01 12.45 -13.85
CA SER A 51 3.99 11.00 -13.81
C SER A 51 4.32 10.42 -15.19
N PHE A 52 4.40 9.09 -15.29
CA PHE A 52 4.77 8.39 -16.52
C PHE A 52 3.74 7.32 -16.86
N GLU A 53 3.56 7.05 -18.15
CA GLU A 53 2.77 5.91 -18.63
C GLU A 53 3.63 5.10 -19.59
N LYS A 54 3.62 3.76 -19.45
CA LYS A 54 4.21 2.85 -20.42
C LYS A 54 3.12 2.16 -21.21
N ARG A 55 3.08 2.34 -22.53
CA ARG A 55 2.06 1.80 -23.44
C ARG A 55 2.73 1.11 -24.61
N ARG A 56 2.64 -0.23 -24.73
CA ARG A 56 3.32 -1.01 -25.80
C ARG A 56 4.83 -0.74 -25.90
N GLY A 57 5.48 -0.45 -24.78
CA GLY A 57 6.90 -0.08 -24.76
C GLY A 57 7.17 1.40 -25.04
N ASP A 58 6.19 2.15 -25.55
CA ASP A 58 6.29 3.61 -25.65
C ASP A 58 6.14 4.25 -24.27
N TRP A 59 6.96 5.27 -24.01
CA TRP A 59 6.93 6.03 -22.78
C TRP A 59 6.32 7.40 -23.01
N TYR A 60 5.31 7.71 -22.20
CA TYR A 60 4.65 9.00 -22.16
C TYR A 60 4.98 9.69 -20.84
N VAL A 61 5.17 11.00 -20.92
CA VAL A 61 5.17 11.86 -19.73
C VAL A 61 3.80 12.50 -19.62
N VAL A 62 3.26 12.52 -18.40
CA VAL A 62 1.96 13.09 -18.07
C VAL A 62 2.15 14.15 -17.00
N SER A 63 1.56 15.33 -17.21
CA SER A 63 1.31 16.27 -16.12
C SER A 63 -0.12 16.08 -15.61
N ASN A 64 -0.27 16.02 -14.30
CA ASN A 64 -1.53 15.79 -13.63
C ASN A 64 -1.90 17.01 -12.79
N ARG A 65 -3.17 17.38 -12.75
CA ARG A 65 -3.67 18.46 -11.88
C ARG A 65 -4.59 17.88 -10.82
N TYR A 66 -4.63 18.52 -9.67
CA TYR A 66 -5.65 18.21 -8.69
C TYR A 66 -6.95 18.91 -9.08
N GLU A 67 -8.03 18.15 -9.18
CA GLU A 67 -9.38 18.66 -9.34
C GLU A 67 -10.20 18.30 -8.10
N ASN A 68 -10.99 19.26 -7.63
CA ASN A 68 -11.77 19.10 -6.42
C ASN A 68 -12.71 17.88 -6.55
N GLN A 69 -12.72 17.02 -5.53
CA GLN A 69 -13.52 15.78 -5.44
C GLN A 69 -13.07 14.60 -6.33
N THR A 70 -12.47 14.83 -7.49
CA THR A 70 -11.97 13.78 -8.41
C THR A 70 -10.51 13.40 -8.17
N GLY A 71 -9.75 14.22 -7.44
CA GLY A 71 -8.35 13.96 -7.12
C GLY A 71 -7.42 14.34 -8.26
N LEU A 72 -6.34 13.57 -8.46
CA LEU A 72 -5.38 13.85 -9.53
C LEU A 72 -5.87 13.30 -10.87
N ILE A 73 -6.06 14.20 -11.82
CA ILE A 73 -6.48 13.89 -13.18
C ILE A 73 -5.34 14.17 -14.17
N PRO A 74 -5.15 13.31 -15.19
CA PRO A 74 -4.24 13.61 -16.29
C PRO A 74 -4.67 14.91 -16.99
N PHE A 75 -3.77 15.88 -17.06
CA PHE A 75 -4.04 17.17 -17.70
C PHE A 75 -3.37 17.27 -19.07
N ARG A 76 -2.08 16.94 -19.16
CA ARG A 76 -1.32 16.92 -20.43
C ARG A 76 -0.56 15.63 -20.55
N LYS A 77 -0.52 15.06 -21.75
CA LYS A 77 0.23 13.84 -22.08
C LYS A 77 0.96 14.00 -23.40
N GLN A 78 2.25 13.67 -23.42
CA GLN A 78 3.03 13.60 -24.66
C GLN A 78 3.93 12.37 -24.68
N LEU A 79 4.09 11.81 -25.87
CA LEU A 79 5.05 10.76 -26.15
C LEU A 79 6.45 11.32 -25.92
N PHE A 80 7.17 10.75 -24.97
CA PHE A 80 8.54 11.11 -24.66
C PHE A 80 9.51 10.24 -25.46
N ARG A 81 9.17 8.98 -25.67
CA ARG A 81 10.06 8.01 -26.31
C ARG A 81 9.23 6.88 -26.92
N ALA A 82 9.29 6.71 -28.24
CA ALA A 82 8.73 5.51 -28.85
C ALA A 82 9.72 4.34 -28.74
N VAL A 83 9.21 3.11 -28.67
CA VAL A 83 10.03 1.88 -28.63
C VAL A 83 10.93 1.73 -29.86
N THR A 84 10.53 2.33 -31.00
CA THR A 84 11.27 2.28 -32.28
C THR A 84 12.28 3.40 -32.47
N ASP A 85 12.18 4.47 -31.68
CA ASP A 85 13.04 5.63 -31.87
C ASP A 85 14.48 5.28 -31.41
N THR A 86 15.49 6.13 -31.61
CA THR A 86 16.82 6.04 -30.93
C THR A 86 17.11 7.17 -29.92
N GLY A 87 16.36 8.27 -29.94
CA GLY A 87 16.44 9.36 -28.95
C GLY A 87 15.10 9.79 -28.35
N TYR A 88 15.15 10.79 -27.46
CA TYR A 88 14.00 11.30 -26.72
C TYR A 88 13.35 12.50 -27.43
N ARG A 89 12.02 12.61 -27.31
CA ARG A 89 11.22 13.69 -27.91
C ARG A 89 11.08 14.84 -26.92
N LYS A 90 11.13 16.07 -27.43
CA LYS A 90 10.95 17.28 -26.60
C LYS A 90 9.49 17.45 -26.20
N LEU A 91 9.24 17.48 -24.90
CA LEU A 91 7.97 17.84 -24.26
C LEU A 91 7.76 19.35 -24.29
N SER A 92 6.54 19.78 -24.60
CA SER A 92 6.17 21.21 -24.71
C SER A 92 5.63 21.80 -23.40
N PHE A 93 5.30 20.96 -22.42
CA PHE A 93 4.65 21.38 -21.18
C PHE A 93 5.52 21.28 -19.93
N VAL A 94 6.69 20.65 -20.03
CA VAL A 94 7.64 20.57 -18.93
C VAL A 94 8.66 21.69 -19.08
N ASN A 95 8.78 22.51 -18.04
CA ASN A 95 9.70 23.65 -18.05
C ASN A 95 11.16 23.17 -18.00
N VAL A 96 12.06 23.95 -18.60
CA VAL A 96 13.52 23.73 -18.56
C VAL A 96 14.17 24.66 -17.53
N SER A 97 13.46 25.67 -17.02
CA SER A 97 14.01 26.75 -16.20
C SER A 97 13.88 26.56 -14.67
N GLY A 98 13.67 25.33 -14.18
CA GLY A 98 13.63 25.05 -12.74
C GLY A 98 14.97 25.31 -12.03
N ILE A 99 14.92 25.53 -10.71
CA ILE A 99 16.11 25.93 -9.92
C ILE A 99 16.83 24.71 -9.32
N ASN A 100 16.11 23.60 -9.04
CA ASN A 100 16.68 22.40 -8.43
C ASN A 100 16.81 21.23 -9.42
N PRO A 101 17.90 20.45 -9.37
CA PRO A 101 18.02 19.23 -10.16
C PRO A 101 17.00 18.21 -9.67
N LEU A 102 16.26 17.60 -10.60
CA LEU A 102 15.44 16.43 -10.30
C LEU A 102 16.35 15.23 -10.10
N ARG A 103 15.92 14.35 -9.18
CA ARG A 103 16.54 13.04 -9.01
C ARG A 103 15.51 11.98 -9.38
N PRO A 104 15.89 10.89 -10.07
CA PRO A 104 14.96 9.82 -10.43
C PRO A 104 14.10 9.34 -9.25
N GLU A 105 14.68 9.23 -8.05
CA GLU A 105 13.99 8.75 -6.86
C GLU A 105 12.92 9.72 -6.34
N SER A 106 12.95 10.99 -6.75
CA SER A 106 11.92 11.96 -6.41
C SER A 106 10.72 11.91 -7.36
N LEU A 107 10.87 11.25 -8.51
CA LEU A 107 9.83 11.11 -9.54
C LEU A 107 9.12 9.77 -9.46
N MET A 108 9.83 8.70 -9.08
CA MET A 108 9.28 7.36 -9.02
C MET A 108 10.01 6.55 -7.94
N ASP A 109 9.28 5.91 -7.03
CA ASP A 109 9.85 4.99 -6.05
C ASP A 109 10.31 3.66 -6.68
N GLU A 110 11.15 2.91 -5.96
CA GLU A 110 11.74 1.66 -6.45
C GLU A 110 10.69 0.58 -6.83
N PRO A 111 9.68 0.25 -5.99
CA PRO A 111 8.64 -0.70 -6.40
C PRO A 111 7.92 -0.29 -7.68
N THR A 112 7.64 1.00 -7.85
CA THR A 112 7.03 1.54 -9.06
C THR A 112 7.96 1.38 -10.26
N ARG A 113 9.25 1.72 -10.13
CA ARG A 113 10.26 1.51 -11.19
C ARG A 113 10.33 0.04 -11.62
N MET A 114 10.39 -0.88 -10.66
CA MET A 114 10.37 -2.32 -10.96
C MET A 114 9.09 -2.77 -11.68
N ASN A 115 7.92 -2.21 -11.32
CA ASN A 115 6.70 -2.49 -12.08
C ASN A 115 6.75 -1.93 -13.50
N PHE A 116 7.32 -0.74 -13.71
CA PHE A 116 7.54 -0.21 -15.04
C PHE A 116 8.47 -1.09 -15.86
N ASP A 117 9.50 -1.67 -15.25
CA ASP A 117 10.41 -2.57 -15.95
C ASP A 117 9.72 -3.88 -16.32
N ILE A 118 8.95 -4.46 -15.38
CA ILE A 118 8.38 -5.80 -15.52
C ILE A 118 7.06 -5.84 -16.32
N GLN A 119 6.21 -4.82 -16.21
CA GLN A 119 4.91 -4.84 -16.90
C GLN A 119 5.08 -4.34 -18.34
N PRO A 120 4.40 -4.91 -19.35
CA PRO A 120 4.38 -4.35 -20.71
C PRO A 120 3.59 -3.02 -20.77
N TYR A 121 2.64 -2.84 -19.84
CA TYR A 121 1.79 -1.67 -19.69
C TYR A 121 1.71 -1.27 -18.23
N TYR A 122 1.90 0.02 -17.91
CA TYR A 122 1.81 0.48 -16.53
C TYR A 122 1.66 2.00 -16.41
N GLY A 123 1.21 2.46 -15.24
CA GLY A 123 1.17 3.89 -14.90
C GLY A 123 -0.07 4.66 -15.36
N TYR A 124 -1.12 3.99 -15.82
CA TYR A 124 -2.37 4.65 -16.23
C TYR A 124 -3.61 3.85 -15.86
N THR A 125 -4.76 4.53 -15.76
CA THR A 125 -6.05 3.91 -15.45
C THR A 125 -6.38 2.78 -16.42
N SER A 126 -6.74 1.62 -15.89
CA SER A 126 -7.09 0.40 -16.61
C SER A 126 -5.96 -0.26 -17.43
N TRP A 127 -4.69 0.00 -17.11
CA TRP A 127 -3.53 -0.65 -17.80
C TRP A 127 -3.65 -2.18 -17.88
N TYR A 128 -4.23 -2.82 -16.87
CA TYR A 128 -4.40 -4.27 -16.81
C TYR A 128 -5.33 -4.80 -17.90
N LYS A 129 -6.28 -4.00 -18.42
CA LYS A 129 -7.16 -4.40 -19.52
C LYS A 129 -6.38 -4.60 -20.82
N ASP A 130 -5.40 -3.75 -21.08
CA ASP A 130 -4.52 -3.85 -22.26
C ASP A 130 -3.61 -5.07 -22.16
N VAL A 131 -3.06 -5.34 -20.96
CA VAL A 131 -2.29 -6.57 -20.71
C VAL A 131 -3.12 -7.82 -20.99
N ILE A 132 -4.35 -7.89 -20.45
CA ILE A 132 -5.24 -9.05 -20.64
C ILE A 132 -5.62 -9.21 -22.11
N THR A 133 -5.89 -8.10 -22.81
CA THR A 133 -6.24 -8.11 -24.23
C THR A 133 -5.11 -8.68 -25.09
N ASP A 134 -3.88 -8.25 -24.84
CA ASP A 134 -2.73 -8.65 -25.66
C ASP A 134 -2.17 -10.03 -25.28
N LEU A 135 -2.25 -10.42 -24.01
CA LEU A 135 -1.60 -11.64 -23.50
C LEU A 135 -2.57 -12.78 -23.17
N GLY A 136 -3.84 -12.50 -22.85
CA GLY A 136 -4.76 -13.49 -22.30
C GLY A 136 -5.10 -14.67 -23.23
N GLY A 137 -4.96 -14.48 -24.54
CA GLY A 137 -5.13 -15.54 -25.56
C GLY A 137 -3.82 -16.09 -26.12
N LYS A 138 -2.67 -15.58 -25.70
CA LYS A 138 -1.38 -15.90 -26.31
C LYS A 138 -0.76 -17.13 -25.65
N ASN A 139 -0.25 -18.05 -26.48
CA ASN A 139 0.48 -19.24 -26.04
C ASN A 139 1.55 -19.57 -27.11
N PRO A 140 2.85 -19.70 -26.77
CA PRO A 140 3.45 -19.59 -25.43
C PRO A 140 3.60 -18.15 -24.93
N LEU A 141 3.61 -17.99 -23.60
CA LEU A 141 3.97 -16.75 -22.91
C LEU A 141 5.41 -16.84 -22.37
N SER A 142 6.15 -15.73 -22.45
CA SER A 142 7.43 -15.55 -21.75
C SER A 142 7.23 -15.50 -20.22
N ASP A 143 8.30 -15.57 -19.42
CA ASP A 143 8.20 -15.45 -17.94
C ASP A 143 7.58 -14.11 -17.52
N ASN A 144 8.06 -13.01 -18.11
CA ASN A 144 7.52 -11.68 -17.82
C ASN A 144 6.08 -11.51 -18.29
N ASP A 145 5.73 -12.04 -19.47
CA ASP A 145 4.35 -11.95 -19.95
C ASP A 145 3.40 -12.74 -19.04
N LEU A 146 3.84 -13.90 -18.53
CA LEU A 146 3.07 -14.70 -17.60
C LEU A 146 2.89 -13.99 -16.25
N TYR A 147 3.96 -13.41 -15.71
CA TYR A 147 3.88 -12.61 -14.48
C TYR A 147 2.99 -11.36 -14.66
N ALA A 148 3.16 -10.64 -15.77
CA ALA A 148 2.37 -9.46 -16.11
C ALA A 148 0.88 -9.80 -16.24
N LEU A 149 0.56 -10.90 -16.92
CA LEU A 149 -0.81 -11.38 -17.05
C LEU A 149 -1.42 -11.74 -15.70
N GLY A 150 -0.68 -12.43 -14.83
CA GLY A 150 -1.13 -12.73 -13.46
C GLY A 150 -1.40 -11.46 -12.64
N ARG A 151 -0.53 -10.46 -12.74
CA ARG A 151 -0.72 -9.14 -12.10
C ARG A 151 -1.91 -8.39 -12.66
N ALA A 152 -2.18 -8.50 -13.96
CA ALA A 152 -3.32 -7.86 -14.59
C ALA A 152 -4.66 -8.49 -14.15
N TYR A 153 -4.71 -9.82 -14.03
CA TYR A 153 -5.89 -10.50 -13.47
C TYR A 153 -6.12 -10.14 -11.99
N SER A 154 -5.06 -10.10 -11.19
CA SER A 154 -5.14 -9.66 -9.78
C SER A 154 -5.65 -8.21 -9.67
N ALA A 155 -5.13 -7.31 -10.51
CA ALA A 155 -5.57 -5.91 -10.57
C ALA A 155 -7.03 -5.79 -11.02
N ARG A 156 -7.48 -6.59 -12.00
CA ARG A 156 -8.89 -6.62 -12.43
C ARG A 156 -9.81 -7.12 -11.31
N ALA A 157 -9.42 -8.19 -10.62
CA ALA A 157 -10.18 -8.73 -9.48
C ALA A 157 -10.35 -7.66 -8.38
N MET A 158 -9.26 -6.95 -8.05
CA MET A 158 -9.30 -5.86 -7.09
C MET A 158 -10.13 -4.68 -7.57
N GLY A 159 -10.09 -4.38 -8.87
CA GLY A 159 -10.85 -3.27 -9.47
C GLY A 159 -12.36 -3.40 -9.30
N TYR A 160 -12.90 -4.62 -9.24
CA TYR A 160 -14.31 -4.83 -8.87
C TYR A 160 -14.62 -4.43 -7.42
N ILE A 161 -13.63 -4.47 -6.52
CA ILE A 161 -13.80 -4.23 -5.08
C ILE A 161 -13.55 -2.77 -4.70
N SER A 162 -12.42 -2.20 -5.15
CA SER A 162 -12.09 -0.78 -4.90
C SER A 162 -11.02 -0.25 -5.86
N ASN A 163 -10.95 1.08 -5.96
CA ASN A 163 -9.89 1.81 -6.67
C ASN A 163 -8.76 2.28 -5.73
N ASN A 164 -8.46 1.52 -4.66
CA ASN A 164 -7.40 1.93 -3.73
C ASN A 164 -6.01 1.99 -4.40
N SER A 165 -5.83 1.35 -5.55
CA SER A 165 -4.58 1.42 -6.33
C SER A 165 -4.47 2.68 -7.20
N GLY A 166 -5.54 3.45 -7.39
CA GLY A 166 -5.57 4.61 -8.29
C GLY A 166 -5.48 4.28 -9.78
N PHE A 167 -5.66 3.00 -10.17
CA PHE A 167 -5.51 2.53 -11.55
C PHE A 167 -6.79 1.87 -12.11
N VAL A 168 -7.92 2.03 -11.45
CA VAL A 168 -9.20 1.42 -11.83
C VAL A 168 -10.13 2.51 -12.36
N ASP A 169 -10.89 2.22 -13.43
CA ASP A 169 -12.00 3.07 -13.83
C ASP A 169 -13.14 2.83 -12.83
N GLU A 170 -13.64 3.89 -12.19
CA GLU A 170 -14.67 3.78 -11.15
C GLU A 170 -15.93 3.05 -11.62
N LYS A 171 -16.20 3.04 -12.94
CA LYS A 171 -17.31 2.29 -13.54
C LYS A 171 -17.17 0.78 -13.43
N ASP A 172 -15.95 0.28 -13.25
CA ASP A 172 -15.69 -1.16 -13.07
C ASP A 172 -15.89 -1.59 -11.61
N THR A 173 -15.95 -0.65 -10.66
CA THR A 173 -16.03 -0.97 -9.22
C THR A 173 -17.47 -1.15 -8.77
N TRP A 174 -17.73 -2.20 -7.98
CA TRP A 174 -19.05 -2.45 -7.41
C TRP A 174 -19.41 -1.44 -6.33
N ALA A 175 -20.67 -0.97 -6.37
CA ALA A 175 -21.26 -0.18 -5.30
C ALA A 175 -21.63 -1.10 -4.12
N LEU A 176 -20.66 -1.36 -3.23
CA LEU A 176 -20.82 -2.28 -2.11
C LEU A 176 -21.41 -1.56 -0.87
N PRO A 177 -22.38 -2.16 -0.14
CA PRO A 177 -22.81 -1.62 1.15
C PRO A 177 -21.65 -1.61 2.15
N PHE A 178 -21.65 -0.68 3.10
CA PHE A 178 -20.60 -0.62 4.12
C PHE A 178 -20.89 -1.62 5.26
N SER A 179 -20.40 -2.85 5.10
CA SER A 179 -20.51 -3.92 6.09
C SER A 179 -19.37 -4.94 5.93
N ILE A 180 -19.19 -5.83 6.91
CA ILE A 180 -18.23 -6.94 6.84
C ILE A 180 -18.69 -8.11 5.95
N ASN A 181 -19.93 -8.09 5.47
CA ASN A 181 -20.48 -9.06 4.51
C ASN A 181 -21.12 -8.29 3.35
N ALA A 182 -20.32 -7.47 2.70
CA ALA A 182 -20.73 -6.57 1.64
C ALA A 182 -20.86 -7.26 0.27
N LEU A 183 -20.12 -8.35 0.03
CA LEU A 183 -20.18 -9.08 -1.25
C LEU A 183 -21.37 -10.04 -1.29
N SER A 184 -22.09 -10.02 -2.40
CA SER A 184 -23.07 -11.04 -2.74
C SER A 184 -22.39 -12.36 -3.10
N ARG A 185 -23.15 -13.46 -3.12
CA ARG A 185 -22.64 -14.77 -3.56
C ARG A 185 -22.10 -14.73 -5.00
N GLU A 186 -22.80 -14.06 -5.90
CA GLU A 186 -22.37 -13.91 -7.30
C GLU A 186 -21.06 -13.11 -7.40
N GLN A 187 -20.94 -12.01 -6.65
CA GLN A 187 -19.71 -11.22 -6.61
C GLN A 187 -18.52 -12.00 -6.04
N ILE A 188 -18.74 -12.84 -5.02
CA ILE A 188 -17.73 -13.77 -4.51
C ILE A 188 -17.27 -14.73 -5.61
N GLU A 189 -18.20 -15.31 -6.37
CA GLU A 189 -17.88 -16.25 -7.45
C GLU A 189 -17.09 -15.56 -8.59
N ILE A 190 -17.45 -14.33 -8.96
CA ILE A 190 -16.70 -13.53 -9.94
C ILE A 190 -15.28 -13.25 -9.45
N PHE A 191 -15.13 -12.73 -8.22
CA PHE A 191 -13.81 -12.43 -7.66
C PHE A 191 -12.92 -13.68 -7.59
N ARG A 192 -13.48 -14.83 -7.19
CA ARG A 192 -12.74 -16.11 -7.15
C ARG A 192 -12.29 -16.57 -8.53
N LYS A 193 -13.13 -16.43 -9.55
CA LYS A 193 -12.79 -16.82 -10.92
C LYS A 193 -11.60 -16.00 -11.44
N GLU A 194 -11.62 -14.70 -11.19
CA GLU A 194 -10.56 -13.78 -11.59
C GLU A 194 -9.26 -14.00 -10.79
N GLY A 195 -9.40 -14.14 -9.47
CA GLY A 195 -8.29 -14.49 -8.59
C GLY A 195 -7.64 -15.83 -8.97
N LYS A 196 -8.42 -16.81 -9.46
CA LYS A 196 -7.89 -18.06 -9.99
C LYS A 196 -7.03 -17.84 -11.24
N LEU A 197 -7.44 -16.98 -12.17
CA LEU A 197 -6.61 -16.68 -13.36
C LEU A 197 -5.25 -16.10 -12.97
N ALA A 198 -5.22 -15.23 -11.95
CA ALA A 198 -3.96 -14.70 -11.41
C ALA A 198 -3.10 -15.81 -10.79
N LEU A 199 -3.69 -16.66 -9.95
CA LEU A 199 -3.01 -17.77 -9.29
C LEU A 199 -2.46 -18.79 -10.29
N ASP A 200 -3.22 -19.13 -11.32
CA ASP A 200 -2.80 -20.07 -12.36
C ASP A 200 -1.55 -19.55 -13.08
N CYS A 201 -1.49 -18.24 -13.38
CA CYS A 201 -0.30 -17.61 -13.97
C CYS A 201 0.93 -17.71 -13.04
N PHE A 202 0.76 -17.33 -11.78
CA PHE A 202 1.87 -17.36 -10.81
C PHE A 202 2.32 -18.78 -10.47
N GLU A 203 1.40 -19.74 -10.40
CA GLU A 203 1.73 -21.15 -10.18
C GLU A 203 2.49 -21.74 -11.38
N MET A 204 2.04 -21.46 -12.60
CA MET A 204 2.76 -21.86 -13.82
C MET A 204 4.17 -21.28 -13.84
N LEU A 205 4.33 -20.00 -13.50
CA LEU A 205 5.64 -19.36 -13.44
C LEU A 205 6.52 -19.95 -12.33
N MET A 206 5.97 -20.19 -11.15
CA MET A 206 6.66 -20.83 -10.03
C MET A 206 7.17 -22.23 -10.39
N LYS A 207 6.40 -23.01 -11.16
CA LYS A 207 6.82 -24.33 -11.64
C LYS A 207 7.89 -24.25 -12.73
N ARG A 208 7.84 -23.22 -13.60
CA ARG A 208 8.76 -23.05 -14.73
C ARG A 208 10.10 -22.44 -14.31
N THR A 209 10.04 -21.38 -13.51
CA THR A 209 11.19 -20.56 -13.10
C THR A 209 11.05 -20.19 -11.61
N PRO A 210 11.36 -21.11 -10.68
CA PRO A 210 11.16 -20.91 -9.24
C PRO A 210 11.93 -19.71 -8.65
N ASP A 211 13.04 -19.33 -9.28
CA ASP A 211 13.88 -18.20 -8.89
C ASP A 211 13.49 -16.88 -9.57
N TYR A 212 12.34 -16.83 -10.27
CA TYR A 212 11.85 -15.58 -10.86
C TYR A 212 11.59 -14.53 -9.78
N GLU A 213 12.25 -13.37 -9.89
CA GLU A 213 12.17 -12.29 -8.92
C GLU A 213 10.97 -11.36 -9.18
N THR A 214 10.33 -10.94 -8.11
CA THR A 214 9.18 -10.03 -8.13
C THR A 214 9.39 -8.90 -7.12
N VAL A 215 8.50 -7.89 -7.12
CA VAL A 215 8.51 -6.78 -6.15
C VAL A 215 8.38 -7.21 -4.68
N VAL A 216 7.96 -8.46 -4.44
CA VAL A 216 7.82 -9.04 -3.09
C VAL A 216 8.77 -10.23 -2.86
N GLY A 217 9.83 -10.34 -3.68
CA GLY A 217 10.78 -11.46 -3.68
C GLY A 217 10.42 -12.53 -4.71
N LYS A 218 10.92 -13.75 -4.53
CA LYS A 218 10.72 -14.86 -5.49
C LYS A 218 9.25 -15.15 -5.76
N ILE A 219 8.96 -15.69 -6.94
CA ILE A 219 7.59 -15.99 -7.40
C ILE A 219 6.78 -16.87 -6.43
N GLY A 220 7.42 -17.77 -5.67
CA GLY A 220 6.76 -18.54 -4.62
C GLY A 220 6.17 -17.67 -3.52
N MET A 221 6.90 -16.63 -3.07
CA MET A 221 6.41 -15.64 -2.11
C MET A 221 5.23 -14.85 -2.70
N LYS A 222 5.32 -14.44 -3.97
CA LYS A 222 4.22 -13.73 -4.64
C LYS A 222 2.96 -14.60 -4.75
N TYR A 223 3.10 -15.86 -5.13
CA TYR A 223 1.98 -16.82 -5.20
C TYR A 223 1.32 -16.98 -3.83
N ALA A 224 2.11 -17.19 -2.78
CA ALA A 224 1.61 -17.35 -1.41
C ALA A 224 0.89 -16.07 -0.92
N ASN A 225 1.48 -14.91 -1.15
CA ASN A 225 0.87 -13.62 -0.82
C ASN A 225 -0.40 -13.34 -1.62
N GLU A 226 -0.51 -13.80 -2.87
CA GLU A 226 -1.75 -13.66 -3.66
C GLU A 226 -2.91 -14.45 -3.03
N ILE A 227 -2.65 -15.67 -2.54
CA ILE A 227 -3.66 -16.47 -1.83
C ILE A 227 -4.10 -15.75 -0.55
N MET A 228 -3.14 -15.24 0.22
CA MET A 228 -3.42 -14.51 1.47
C MET A 228 -4.10 -13.17 1.23
N PHE A 229 -3.77 -12.46 0.16
CA PHE A 229 -4.45 -11.25 -0.29
C PHE A 229 -5.92 -11.54 -0.61
N GLN A 230 -6.21 -12.58 -1.40
CA GLN A 230 -7.60 -12.96 -1.71
C GLN A 230 -8.36 -13.34 -0.44
N TYR A 231 -7.73 -14.07 0.50
CA TYR A 231 -8.31 -14.35 1.80
C TYR A 231 -8.60 -13.07 2.61
N GLN A 232 -7.68 -12.08 2.59
CA GLN A 232 -7.85 -10.80 3.27
C GLN A 232 -9.01 -9.98 2.68
N ILE A 233 -9.22 -10.03 1.36
CA ILE A 233 -10.39 -9.43 0.73
C ILE A 233 -11.68 -10.07 1.26
N PHE A 234 -11.76 -11.40 1.31
CA PHE A 234 -12.93 -12.04 1.91
C PHE A 234 -13.07 -11.74 3.39
N LEU A 235 -12.00 -11.66 4.16
CA LEU A 235 -12.06 -11.29 5.58
C LEU A 235 -12.65 -9.89 5.79
N THR A 236 -12.38 -8.97 4.85
CA THR A 236 -12.80 -7.58 4.94
C THR A 236 -14.21 -7.35 4.40
N TYR A 237 -14.59 -8.05 3.33
CA TYR A 237 -15.82 -7.81 2.58
C TYR A 237 -16.83 -8.96 2.61
N ALA A 238 -16.47 -10.14 3.09
CA ALA A 238 -17.30 -11.35 3.13
C ALA A 238 -16.92 -12.28 4.31
N ASP A 239 -16.86 -11.74 5.53
CA ASP A 239 -16.33 -12.43 6.72
C ASP A 239 -16.99 -13.81 6.96
N SER A 240 -18.28 -13.95 6.69
CA SER A 240 -18.98 -15.24 6.83
C SER A 240 -18.44 -16.28 5.85
N PHE A 241 -18.14 -15.87 4.62
CA PHE A 241 -17.54 -16.74 3.61
C PHE A 241 -16.08 -17.05 3.93
N SER A 242 -15.29 -16.05 4.37
CA SER A 242 -13.88 -16.23 4.70
C SER A 242 -13.64 -17.30 5.78
N ARG A 243 -14.56 -17.43 6.74
CA ARG A 243 -14.53 -18.47 7.78
C ARG A 243 -14.61 -19.90 7.23
N SER A 244 -15.28 -20.08 6.08
CA SER A 244 -15.40 -21.39 5.41
C SER A 244 -14.18 -21.75 4.54
N LEU A 245 -13.30 -20.78 4.28
CA LEU A 245 -12.12 -21.00 3.45
C LEU A 245 -11.06 -21.81 4.19
N SER A 246 -10.59 -22.85 3.51
CA SER A 246 -9.38 -23.59 3.85
C SER A 246 -8.23 -23.08 3.00
N LEU A 247 -7.08 -22.84 3.64
CA LEU A 247 -5.85 -22.42 2.97
C LEU A 247 -4.87 -23.60 2.92
N PRO A 248 -3.96 -23.68 1.92
CA PRO A 248 -2.97 -24.76 1.83
C PRO A 248 -2.07 -24.81 3.06
N VAL A 249 -1.71 -26.02 3.53
CA VAL A 249 -0.89 -26.22 4.74
C VAL A 249 0.61 -25.97 4.53
N ASP A 250 1.04 -25.96 3.28
CA ASP A 250 2.40 -25.80 2.78
C ASP A 250 2.54 -24.55 1.89
N LEU A 251 1.67 -23.56 2.10
CA LEU A 251 1.61 -22.34 1.29
C LEU A 251 2.94 -21.56 1.27
N TYR A 252 3.62 -21.51 2.41
CA TYR A 252 4.93 -20.89 2.57
C TYR A 252 5.97 -21.94 2.99
N ARG A 253 7.20 -21.81 2.50
CA ARG A 253 8.33 -22.61 2.97
C ARG A 253 8.65 -22.24 4.41
N ASP A 254 9.12 -23.20 5.21
CA ASP A 254 9.42 -22.92 6.62
C ASP A 254 10.50 -21.86 6.82
N ALA A 255 11.48 -21.78 5.90
CA ALA A 255 12.50 -20.74 5.90
C ALA A 255 11.91 -19.33 5.71
N ASP A 256 10.87 -19.20 4.87
CA ASP A 256 10.19 -17.92 4.62
C ASP A 256 9.34 -17.46 5.83
N LEU A 257 9.01 -18.38 6.74
CA LEU A 257 8.18 -18.13 7.92
C LEU A 257 8.99 -17.86 9.18
N GLN A 258 10.30 -18.08 9.16
CA GLN A 258 11.12 -18.08 10.38
C GLN A 258 11.02 -16.74 11.13
N GLU A 259 11.22 -15.63 10.43
CA GLU A 259 11.17 -14.30 11.03
C GLU A 259 9.76 -13.95 11.53
N SER A 260 8.71 -14.32 10.79
CA SER A 260 7.32 -14.11 11.20
C SER A 260 6.95 -14.93 12.44
N LYS A 261 7.49 -16.15 12.57
CA LYS A 261 7.33 -16.97 13.79
C LYS A 261 8.02 -16.31 14.97
N GLU A 262 9.23 -15.79 14.80
CA GLU A 262 9.98 -15.10 15.86
C GLU A 262 9.28 -13.81 16.29
N LEU A 263 8.84 -12.99 15.33
CA LEU A 263 8.10 -11.75 15.58
C LEU A 263 6.84 -12.01 16.42
N LEU A 264 6.03 -12.97 15.98
CA LEU A 264 4.79 -13.35 16.63
C LEU A 264 5.02 -13.99 18.01
N SER A 265 6.11 -14.75 18.16
CA SER A 265 6.50 -15.35 19.45
C SER A 265 6.99 -14.31 20.46
N GLY A 266 7.64 -13.24 19.99
CA GLY A 266 8.13 -12.13 20.82
C GLY A 266 7.02 -11.22 21.37
N CYS A 267 5.80 -11.29 20.83
CA CYS A 267 4.67 -10.49 21.30
C CYS A 267 4.20 -10.91 22.71
N PRO A 268 3.92 -9.99 23.65
CA PRO A 268 3.25 -10.31 24.91
C PRO A 268 1.87 -10.97 24.70
N PRO A 269 1.31 -11.66 25.72
CA PRO A 269 -0.05 -12.20 25.65
C PRO A 269 -1.07 -11.11 25.34
N ASN A 270 -2.03 -11.43 24.46
CA ASN A 270 -3.05 -10.48 24.01
C ASN A 270 -2.44 -9.18 23.45
N ALA A 271 -1.23 -9.15 22.89
CA ALA A 271 -0.68 -7.93 22.28
C ALA A 271 -1.38 -7.56 20.96
N VAL A 272 -1.19 -6.33 20.49
CA VAL A 272 -1.40 -5.95 19.08
C VAL A 272 -0.06 -6.09 18.37
N LEU A 273 -0.02 -6.67 17.18
CA LEU A 273 1.17 -6.70 16.33
C LEU A 273 0.92 -5.80 15.12
N LEU A 274 1.73 -4.74 14.98
CA LEU A 274 1.78 -3.92 13.78
C LEU A 274 2.75 -4.53 12.78
N SER A 275 2.28 -4.71 11.55
CA SER A 275 3.08 -5.12 10.42
C SER A 275 3.12 -4.03 9.35
N PHE A 276 4.16 -4.07 8.51
CA PHE A 276 4.39 -3.10 7.44
C PHE A 276 4.51 -3.82 6.10
N GLY A 277 3.50 -3.68 5.24
CA GLY A 277 3.47 -4.30 3.91
C GLY A 277 3.17 -5.81 3.93
N ASP A 278 3.19 -6.40 2.73
CA ASP A 278 2.67 -7.74 2.47
C ASP A 278 3.54 -8.85 3.08
N ASN A 279 4.87 -8.76 2.92
CA ASN A 279 5.81 -9.78 3.40
C ASN A 279 5.93 -9.84 4.93
N ASP A 280 5.50 -8.80 5.64
CA ASP A 280 5.44 -8.77 7.09
C ASP A 280 4.05 -9.17 7.62
N TYR A 281 2.99 -8.95 6.83
CA TYR A 281 1.61 -9.20 7.21
C TYR A 281 1.13 -10.62 6.90
N TYR A 282 1.22 -11.03 5.63
CA TYR A 282 0.58 -12.27 5.18
C TYR A 282 1.19 -13.53 5.77
N PRO A 283 2.54 -13.66 5.89
CA PRO A 283 3.14 -14.79 6.58
C PRO A 283 2.69 -14.91 8.05
N VAL A 284 2.61 -13.81 8.79
CA VAL A 284 2.11 -13.83 10.18
C VAL A 284 0.64 -14.26 10.22
N HIS A 285 -0.19 -13.69 9.35
CA HIS A 285 -1.60 -14.03 9.26
C HIS A 285 -1.80 -15.52 8.92
N TYR A 286 -0.98 -16.06 8.03
CA TYR A 286 -0.94 -17.48 7.68
C TYR A 286 -0.60 -18.37 8.89
N LEU A 287 0.44 -18.01 9.66
CA LEU A 287 0.82 -18.74 10.88
C LEU A 287 -0.34 -18.81 11.88
N GLN A 288 -1.11 -17.72 12.04
CA GLN A 288 -2.27 -17.70 12.91
C GLN A 288 -3.43 -18.56 12.35
N LYS A 289 -3.78 -18.37 11.07
CA LYS A 289 -4.93 -19.02 10.44
C LYS A 289 -4.76 -20.52 10.28
N VAL A 290 -3.59 -20.94 9.78
CA VAL A 290 -3.34 -22.31 9.32
C VAL A 290 -2.59 -23.11 10.37
N ARG A 291 -1.61 -22.50 11.05
CA ARG A 291 -0.79 -23.18 12.06
C ARG A 291 -1.25 -22.95 13.50
N GLY A 292 -2.27 -22.12 13.72
CA GLY A 292 -2.85 -21.86 15.04
C GLY A 292 -1.89 -21.17 16.02
N LEU A 293 -0.80 -20.57 15.53
CA LEU A 293 0.20 -19.93 16.38
C LEU A 293 -0.31 -18.58 16.89
N ARG A 294 -0.20 -18.35 18.21
CA ARG A 294 -0.48 -17.04 18.84
C ARG A 294 -1.74 -16.35 18.33
N THR A 295 -2.83 -17.11 18.23
CA THR A 295 -4.16 -16.60 17.83
C THR A 295 -4.75 -15.58 18.82
N ASP A 296 -4.07 -15.32 19.94
CA ASP A 296 -4.35 -14.29 20.93
C ASP A 296 -3.79 -12.90 20.55
N VAL A 297 -2.83 -12.83 19.63
CA VAL A 297 -2.24 -11.57 19.16
C VAL A 297 -3.11 -10.99 18.03
N PHE A 298 -3.47 -9.72 18.12
CA PHE A 298 -4.25 -9.04 17.09
C PHE A 298 -3.33 -8.42 16.06
N LEU A 299 -3.46 -8.79 14.79
CA LEU A 299 -2.58 -8.38 13.71
C LEU A 299 -3.17 -7.21 12.92
N ILE A 300 -2.42 -6.13 12.80
CA ILE A 300 -2.78 -4.93 12.03
C ILE A 300 -1.68 -4.62 11.03
N ASN A 301 -2.05 -4.50 9.76
CA ASN A 301 -1.20 -3.92 8.74
C ASN A 301 -1.35 -2.40 8.77
N TYR A 302 -0.28 -1.71 9.14
CA TYR A 302 -0.25 -0.25 9.25
C TYR A 302 -0.59 0.45 7.93
N ASN A 303 -0.10 -0.08 6.81
CA ASN A 303 -0.33 0.52 5.49
C ASN A 303 -1.80 0.39 5.04
N LEU A 304 -2.51 -0.66 5.48
CA LEU A 304 -3.93 -0.84 5.15
C LEU A 304 -4.86 0.02 6.03
N MET A 305 -4.35 0.64 7.10
CA MET A 305 -5.14 1.56 7.93
C MET A 305 -5.47 2.90 7.26
N GLY A 306 -5.14 3.07 5.98
CA GLY A 306 -5.72 4.13 5.13
C GLY A 306 -7.06 3.73 4.50
N ILE A 307 -7.45 2.45 4.59
CA ILE A 307 -8.64 1.90 3.94
C ILE A 307 -9.75 1.77 5.00
N ASP A 308 -10.84 2.49 4.79
CA ASP A 308 -11.98 2.57 5.71
C ASP A 308 -12.55 1.21 6.13
N ARG A 309 -12.72 0.29 5.18
CA ARG A 309 -13.23 -1.07 5.44
C ARG A 309 -12.23 -1.94 6.19
N TYR A 310 -10.94 -1.73 5.98
CA TYR A 310 -9.91 -2.40 6.75
C TYR A 310 -9.96 -1.93 8.21
N ILE A 311 -10.03 -0.61 8.44
CA ILE A 311 -10.23 -0.03 9.79
C ILE A 311 -11.51 -0.59 10.41
N TYR A 312 -12.62 -0.63 9.68
CA TYR A 312 -13.87 -1.18 10.18
C TYR A 312 -13.74 -2.65 10.59
N ARG A 313 -12.96 -3.46 9.85
CA ARG A 313 -12.71 -4.86 10.20
C ARG A 313 -11.93 -5.03 11.51
N THR A 314 -11.13 -4.04 11.92
CA THR A 314 -10.37 -4.12 13.18
C THR A 314 -11.25 -4.01 14.44
N LYS A 315 -12.48 -3.48 14.29
CA LYS A 315 -13.51 -3.42 15.35
C LYS A 315 -14.08 -4.80 15.71
N PHE A 316 -13.76 -5.85 14.97
CA PHE A 316 -14.22 -7.22 15.21
C PHE A 316 -13.06 -8.12 15.63
N PRO A 317 -13.31 -9.17 16.43
CA PRO A 317 -12.27 -10.10 16.85
C PRO A 317 -11.50 -10.73 15.67
N GLN A 318 -10.24 -11.07 15.92
CA GLN A 318 -9.39 -11.85 15.04
C GLN A 318 -8.98 -13.14 15.77
N TYR A 319 -9.52 -14.27 15.35
CA TYR A 319 -9.32 -15.55 16.04
C TYR A 319 -9.70 -15.47 17.53
N LYS A 320 -8.74 -15.64 18.45
CA LYS A 320 -8.93 -15.51 19.89
C LYS A 320 -8.55 -14.11 20.42
N ALA A 321 -7.98 -13.26 19.56
CA ALA A 321 -7.56 -11.92 19.93
C ALA A 321 -8.78 -10.99 20.02
N GLN A 322 -8.83 -10.21 21.11
CA GLN A 322 -9.85 -9.18 21.29
C GLN A 322 -9.69 -8.09 20.23
N SER A 323 -10.81 -7.51 19.78
CA SER A 323 -10.80 -6.36 18.86
C SER A 323 -10.04 -5.19 19.45
N VAL A 324 -9.49 -4.34 18.58
CA VAL A 324 -8.96 -3.04 19.02
C VAL A 324 -10.10 -2.05 19.20
N LYS A 325 -9.96 -1.16 20.19
CA LYS A 325 -10.91 -0.08 20.45
C LYS A 325 -10.43 1.19 19.76
N MET A 326 -11.40 2.02 19.39
CA MET A 326 -11.20 3.33 18.79
C MET A 326 -12.22 4.27 19.42
N SER A 327 -11.82 5.52 19.65
CA SER A 327 -12.77 6.57 20.03
C SER A 327 -13.49 7.13 18.80
N ALA A 328 -12.84 7.07 17.64
CA ALA A 328 -13.40 7.57 16.40
C ALA A 328 -14.55 6.70 15.86
N ASP A 329 -15.68 7.34 15.59
CA ASP A 329 -16.79 6.74 14.85
C ASP A 329 -16.36 6.44 13.40
N THR A 330 -16.99 5.43 12.81
CA THR A 330 -16.84 5.09 11.39
C THR A 330 -17.15 6.27 10.45
N ALA A 331 -18.04 7.18 10.86
CA ALA A 331 -18.37 8.38 10.11
C ALA A 331 -17.17 9.32 9.84
N TYR A 332 -16.10 9.23 10.64
CA TYR A 332 -14.92 10.09 10.53
C TYR A 332 -13.86 9.59 9.55
N TYR A 333 -13.90 8.31 9.19
CA TYR A 333 -12.89 7.70 8.30
C TYR A 333 -13.45 7.05 7.03
N ILE A 334 -14.78 6.98 6.89
CA ILE A 334 -15.44 6.40 5.71
C ILE A 334 -15.15 7.20 4.43
N GLY A 335 -14.89 6.51 3.33
CA GLY A 335 -14.51 7.13 2.06
C GLY A 335 -13.19 7.91 2.20
N ASN A 336 -13.17 9.15 1.73
CA ASN A 336 -12.01 10.04 1.75
C ASN A 336 -11.95 10.97 2.98
N LYS A 337 -12.85 10.79 3.95
CA LYS A 337 -12.86 11.61 5.17
C LYS A 337 -11.64 11.30 6.03
N GLY A 338 -10.99 12.35 6.53
CA GLY A 338 -9.79 12.21 7.36
C GLY A 338 -8.60 11.59 6.64
N ASP A 339 -8.58 11.58 5.29
CA ASP A 339 -7.43 11.10 4.51
C ASP A 339 -6.16 11.88 4.86
N VAL A 340 -6.30 13.20 5.04
CA VAL A 340 -5.20 14.12 5.34
C VAL A 340 -5.67 15.19 6.31
N ILE A 341 -4.96 15.33 7.43
CA ILE A 341 -5.08 16.44 8.37
C ILE A 341 -3.82 17.30 8.23
N TYR A 342 -3.97 18.57 7.85
CA TYR A 342 -2.83 19.46 7.66
C TYR A 342 -2.41 20.08 8.98
N LEU A 343 -1.13 19.96 9.32
CA LEU A 343 -0.61 20.46 10.58
C LEU A 343 -0.21 21.94 10.45
N LYS A 344 -0.62 22.73 11.44
CA LYS A 344 -0.25 24.14 11.62
C LYS A 344 0.31 24.32 13.02
N ASP A 345 1.04 25.42 13.23
CA ASP A 345 1.41 25.91 14.58
C ASP A 345 2.04 24.83 15.50
N THR A 346 3.38 24.72 15.43
CA THR A 346 4.14 23.65 16.08
C THR A 346 4.31 23.82 17.59
N ALA A 347 3.72 24.84 18.22
CA ALA A 347 3.82 25.05 19.67
C ALA A 347 2.70 24.34 20.47
N VAL A 348 1.61 23.97 19.81
CA VAL A 348 0.41 23.44 20.47
C VAL A 348 0.52 21.93 20.71
N LYS A 349 -0.06 21.47 21.82
CA LYS A 349 -0.23 20.04 22.14
C LYS A 349 -1.68 19.67 21.86
N PHE A 350 -1.90 18.58 21.14
CA PHE A 350 -3.24 18.05 20.87
C PHE A 350 -3.45 16.73 21.61
N ALA A 351 -4.54 16.57 22.36
CA ALA A 351 -4.85 15.30 23.00
C ALA A 351 -5.51 14.37 21.99
N VAL A 352 -5.00 13.14 21.85
CA VAL A 352 -5.51 12.17 20.87
C VAL A 352 -6.99 11.86 21.08
N ARG A 353 -7.45 11.81 22.33
CA ARG A 353 -8.87 11.64 22.68
C ARG A 353 -9.81 12.69 22.09
N ASP A 354 -9.29 13.84 21.66
CA ASP A 354 -10.09 14.94 21.10
C ASP A 354 -10.30 14.82 19.58
N PHE A 355 -9.80 13.75 18.93
CA PHE A 355 -10.02 13.53 17.49
C PHE A 355 -11.51 13.57 17.08
N PRO A 356 -12.47 12.96 17.79
CA PRO A 356 -13.89 13.07 17.46
C PRO A 356 -14.38 14.53 17.42
N PHE A 357 -14.05 15.31 18.45
CA PHE A 357 -14.42 16.72 18.52
C PHE A 357 -13.74 17.54 17.42
N PHE A 358 -12.48 17.22 17.12
CA PHE A 358 -11.78 17.82 15.98
C PHE A 358 -12.53 17.60 14.67
N PHE A 359 -12.99 16.38 14.37
CA PHE A 359 -13.68 16.13 13.10
C PHE A 359 -15.05 16.81 13.00
N ASP A 360 -15.74 17.01 14.13
CA ASP A 360 -17.03 17.71 14.16
C ASP A 360 -16.87 19.22 13.93
N SER A 361 -15.75 19.82 14.32
CA SER A 361 -15.51 21.27 14.24
C SER A 361 -14.17 21.65 13.59
N ALA A 362 -13.66 20.83 12.67
CA ALA A 362 -12.32 20.99 12.12
C ALA A 362 -12.18 22.36 11.41
N PRO A 363 -11.21 23.20 11.81
CA PRO A 363 -10.92 24.41 11.08
C PRO A 363 -10.47 24.08 9.66
N VAL A 364 -11.02 24.80 8.69
CA VAL A 364 -10.68 24.64 7.28
C VAL A 364 -9.92 25.88 6.81
N ASP A 365 -8.88 25.69 5.99
CA ASP A 365 -8.15 26.82 5.40
C ASP A 365 -8.79 27.33 4.10
N GLU A 366 -8.17 28.35 3.51
CA GLU A 366 -8.63 28.99 2.27
C GLU A 366 -8.74 28.03 1.08
N LEU A 367 -8.06 26.87 1.12
CA LEU A 367 -8.10 25.84 0.08
C LEU A 367 -9.09 24.70 0.42
N GLY A 368 -9.91 24.85 1.46
CA GLY A 368 -10.85 23.80 1.85
C GLY A 368 -10.21 22.65 2.62
N ARG A 369 -8.98 22.79 3.11
CA ARG A 369 -8.25 21.71 3.79
C ARG A 369 -8.48 21.73 5.30
N GLN A 370 -8.76 20.55 5.89
CA GLN A 370 -8.86 20.41 7.34
C GLN A 370 -7.49 20.64 8.00
N THR A 371 -7.46 21.50 9.02
CA THR A 371 -6.21 21.92 9.66
C THR A 371 -6.24 21.74 11.16
N LEU A 372 -5.16 21.18 11.70
CA LEU A 372 -4.97 20.94 13.12
C LEU A 372 -3.75 21.74 13.60
N LYS A 373 -3.91 22.51 14.67
CA LYS A 373 -2.79 23.16 15.35
C LYS A 373 -2.11 22.19 16.31
N ALA A 374 -0.99 21.59 15.91
CA ALA A 374 -0.26 20.65 16.74
C ALA A 374 1.21 20.49 16.31
N GLY A 375 2.13 20.69 17.26
CA GLY A 375 3.53 20.22 17.13
C GLY A 375 3.82 18.93 17.89
N SER A 376 2.88 18.50 18.73
CA SER A 376 2.95 17.22 19.43
C SER A 376 1.55 16.72 19.77
N VAL A 377 1.40 15.40 19.86
CA VAL A 377 0.19 14.75 20.35
C VAL A 377 0.42 14.20 21.76
N LEU A 378 -0.64 14.18 22.56
CA LEU A 378 -0.69 13.61 23.90
C LEU A 378 -1.52 12.34 23.85
N LEU A 379 -0.88 11.22 24.16
CA LEU A 379 -1.49 9.89 24.20
C LEU A 379 -1.76 9.53 25.65
N ASP A 380 -3.01 9.22 25.97
CA ASP A 380 -3.43 8.75 27.29
C ASP A 380 -3.17 7.23 27.38
N TRP A 381 -1.98 6.87 27.86
CA TRP A 381 -1.55 5.49 28.00
C TRP A 381 -2.02 4.91 29.34
N ARG A 382 -2.52 3.67 29.33
CA ARG A 382 -3.07 2.97 30.52
C ARG A 382 -4.21 3.74 31.23
N GLY A 383 -5.05 4.44 30.44
CA GLY A 383 -6.28 5.07 30.92
C GLY A 383 -6.03 6.31 31.81
N GLU A 384 -5.51 7.37 31.21
CA GLU A 384 -5.13 8.67 31.82
C GLU A 384 -4.06 8.63 32.93
N LYS A 385 -3.69 7.44 33.42
CA LYS A 385 -2.65 7.27 34.45
C LYS A 385 -1.25 7.69 33.98
N GLU A 386 -0.98 7.55 32.69
CA GLU A 386 0.28 7.95 32.07
C GLU A 386 -0.01 8.74 30.78
N GLN A 387 0.54 9.94 30.65
CA GLN A 387 0.42 10.72 29.42
C GLN A 387 1.76 10.76 28.68
N ILE A 388 1.75 10.23 27.46
CA ILE A 388 2.93 10.13 26.60
C ILE A 388 2.90 11.28 25.59
N LYS A 389 3.90 12.15 25.64
CA LYS A 389 4.06 13.25 24.65
C LYS A 389 4.84 12.77 23.43
N ILE A 390 4.19 12.77 22.27
CA ILE A 390 4.80 12.35 21.01
C ILE A 390 5.03 13.59 20.14
N PRO A 391 6.29 13.99 19.89
CA PRO A 391 6.55 15.12 19.01
C PRO A 391 6.25 14.72 17.55
N LEU A 392 5.65 15.63 16.79
CA LEU A 392 5.39 15.45 15.35
C LEU A 392 6.55 15.96 14.48
N LEU A 393 7.62 16.49 15.10
CA LEU A 393 8.89 16.87 14.47
C LEU A 393 8.76 17.74 13.20
N GLY A 394 7.78 18.64 13.15
CA GLY A 394 7.56 19.51 11.99
C GLY A 394 6.89 18.83 10.81
N ALA A 395 6.25 17.67 11.03
CA ALA A 395 5.38 17.02 10.05
C ALA A 395 4.38 18.03 9.47
N PRO A 396 4.22 18.08 8.14
CA PRO A 396 3.27 19.00 7.50
C PRO A 396 1.82 18.48 7.54
N TYR A 397 1.62 17.20 7.78
CA TYR A 397 0.31 16.55 7.81
C TYR A 397 0.30 15.27 8.65
N LEU A 398 -0.90 14.76 8.95
CA LEU A 398 -1.15 13.39 9.38
C LEU A 398 -2.07 12.71 8.38
N PHE A 399 -1.70 11.52 7.93
CA PHE A 399 -2.54 10.67 7.09
C PHE A 399 -3.54 9.85 7.90
N LYS A 400 -4.55 9.30 7.23
CA LYS A 400 -5.57 8.45 7.86
C LYS A 400 -5.00 7.33 8.71
N ASN A 401 -4.09 6.55 8.16
CA ASN A 401 -3.44 5.45 8.88
C ASN A 401 -2.71 5.93 10.15
N GLN A 402 -2.18 7.15 10.14
CA GLN A 402 -1.44 7.73 11.26
C GLN A 402 -2.35 8.16 12.40
N TRP A 403 -3.37 8.97 12.13
CA TRP A 403 -4.28 9.41 13.19
C TRP A 403 -5.14 8.26 13.72
N VAL A 404 -5.51 7.30 12.86
CA VAL A 404 -6.20 6.07 13.27
C VAL A 404 -5.30 5.23 14.18
N LEU A 405 -4.01 5.08 13.86
CA LEU A 405 -3.09 4.39 14.74
C LEU A 405 -2.99 5.09 16.09
N LEU A 406 -2.85 6.41 16.11
CA LEU A 406 -2.81 7.18 17.36
C LEU A 406 -4.07 6.95 18.20
N ASP A 407 -5.26 7.03 17.59
CA ASP A 407 -6.53 6.74 18.26
C ASP A 407 -6.57 5.31 18.82
N ILE A 408 -6.15 4.31 18.05
CA ILE A 408 -6.05 2.92 18.52
C ILE A 408 -5.13 2.85 19.75
N LEU A 409 -3.90 3.39 19.65
CA LEU A 409 -2.92 3.38 20.74
C LEU A 409 -3.47 4.02 22.01
N ASN A 410 -4.28 5.06 21.89
CA ASN A 410 -4.90 5.76 23.03
C ASN A 410 -5.95 4.90 23.74
N ASN A 411 -6.55 3.94 23.02
CA ASN A 411 -7.66 3.13 23.48
C ASN A 411 -7.28 1.65 23.70
N LEU A 412 -5.98 1.35 23.80
CA LEU A 412 -5.49 -0.02 24.00
C LEU A 412 -5.65 -0.54 25.43
N ASP A 413 -6.06 0.28 26.39
CA ASP A 413 -6.27 -0.11 27.79
C ASP A 413 -5.05 -0.84 28.41
N GLY A 414 -3.83 -0.42 28.04
CA GLY A 414 -2.57 -1.02 28.52
C GLY A 414 -2.10 -2.25 27.74
N ARG A 415 -2.82 -2.67 26.70
CA ARG A 415 -2.39 -3.70 25.74
C ARG A 415 -1.09 -3.26 25.06
N LYS A 416 -0.06 -4.12 25.14
CA LYS A 416 1.24 -3.85 24.51
C LYS A 416 1.14 -3.99 22.99
N VAL A 417 1.98 -3.24 22.28
CA VAL A 417 2.05 -3.30 20.82
C VAL A 417 3.42 -3.79 20.38
N GLY A 418 3.47 -4.92 19.71
CA GLY A 418 4.66 -5.41 19.02
C GLY A 418 4.74 -4.85 17.60
N MET A 419 5.94 -4.68 17.09
CA MET A 419 6.20 -4.33 15.70
C MET A 419 7.57 -4.80 15.27
N ARG A 420 7.74 -5.13 13.98
CA ARG A 420 9.03 -5.55 13.44
C ARG A 420 10.01 -4.40 13.31
N SER A 421 9.50 -3.24 12.94
CA SER A 421 10.28 -2.05 12.63
C SER A 421 9.80 -0.84 13.41
N GLN A 422 10.70 0.10 13.58
CA GLN A 422 10.41 1.46 14.03
C GLN A 422 9.70 2.26 12.94
N PHE A 423 9.09 3.39 13.32
CA PHE A 423 8.44 4.33 12.43
C PHE A 423 9.47 5.23 11.74
N PHE A 424 9.39 5.38 10.42
CA PHE A 424 10.24 6.30 9.65
C PHE A 424 9.46 7.48 9.05
N ASP A 425 8.16 7.51 9.26
CA ASP A 425 7.25 8.53 8.78
C ASP A 425 7.05 9.64 9.84
N GLU A 426 5.98 10.42 9.71
CA GLU A 426 5.60 11.49 10.62
C GLU A 426 5.39 11.02 12.08
N LEU A 427 5.25 9.71 12.31
CA LEU A 427 5.14 9.12 13.64
C LEU A 427 6.47 8.62 14.24
N ASN A 428 7.62 8.92 13.62
CA ASN A 428 8.94 8.55 14.15
C ASN A 428 9.19 8.99 15.62
N GLY A 429 8.46 9.99 16.11
CA GLY A 429 8.47 10.44 17.50
C GLY A 429 7.98 9.37 18.50
N LEU A 430 7.27 8.33 18.04
CA LEU A 430 6.88 7.15 18.82
C LEU A 430 8.07 6.26 19.16
N ASN A 431 9.14 6.28 18.36
CA ASN A 431 10.25 5.33 18.48
C ASN A 431 11.00 5.42 19.82
N LYS A 432 10.97 6.58 20.47
CA LYS A 432 11.57 6.79 21.79
C LYS A 432 10.88 6.02 22.93
N TYR A 433 9.73 5.40 22.65
CA TYR A 433 8.95 4.59 23.59
C TYR A 433 8.94 3.10 23.20
N LEU A 434 9.83 2.71 22.30
CA LEU A 434 10.01 1.32 21.88
C LEU A 434 11.17 0.67 22.63
N GLU A 435 10.93 -0.53 23.15
CA GLU A 435 11.95 -1.40 23.72
C GLU A 435 12.15 -2.63 22.86
N LYS A 436 13.40 -3.11 22.71
CA LYS A 436 13.69 -4.27 21.87
C LYS A 436 13.58 -5.57 22.67
N SER A 437 12.79 -6.50 22.17
CA SER A 437 12.66 -7.88 22.68
C SER A 437 12.93 -8.87 21.55
N GLY A 438 14.18 -9.34 21.44
CA GLY A 438 14.61 -10.16 20.30
C GLY A 438 14.52 -9.39 18.98
N VAL A 439 13.72 -9.91 18.03
CA VAL A 439 13.42 -9.24 16.74
C VAL A 439 12.20 -8.32 16.81
N THR A 440 11.46 -8.31 17.92
CA THR A 440 10.23 -7.53 18.09
C THR A 440 10.51 -6.26 18.89
N TRP A 441 10.07 -5.11 18.40
CA TRP A 441 9.99 -3.88 19.17
C TRP A 441 8.66 -3.81 19.90
N ILE A 442 8.68 -3.51 21.19
CA ILE A 442 7.50 -3.40 22.04
C ILE A 442 7.28 -1.94 22.39
N PHE A 443 6.14 -1.41 21.98
CA PHE A 443 5.63 -0.12 22.42
C PHE A 443 4.83 -0.26 23.70
N GLY A 444 4.95 0.78 24.52
CA GLY A 444 4.40 0.86 25.85
C GLY A 444 5.53 0.69 26.83
N LEU A 445 5.97 1.82 27.38
CA LEU A 445 6.89 1.92 28.51
C LEU A 445 6.52 0.97 29.66
#